data_AF-A0A238VAY4-F1
#
_entry.id   AF-A0A238VAY4-F1
#
_cell.length_a   1.000
_cell.length_b   1.000
_cell.length_c   1.000
_cell.angle_alpha   90.00
_cell.angle_beta   90.00
_cell.angle_gamma   90.00
#
_symmetry.space_group_name_H-M   'P 1'
#
loop_
_entity.id
_entity.type
_entity.pdbx_description
1 polymer ?
#
loop_
_entity_poly.entity_id
_entity_poly.type
_entity_poly.pdbx_seq_one_letter_code
_entity_poly.pdbx_strand_id
1 'polypeptide(L)'
;MATSSKISDHPYQVMIGAGTCVLGALLTVFDPSGLAVLAAGATLVWWHRLRPSAGFAAVGAVAGAVAGTLGTLAVRTEELCCMFGWNEHRGWPYAWLSRGGGADSPEAARQMAIASGWDFSFLPFVLDVLVWGCLGMLLTIGIGLTGRAWRGRGR
;
A
#
# COMPACT_ATOMS: atom_id res chain seq x y z
N MET A 1 -1.41 35.62 -21.62
CA MET A 1 -0.85 34.33 -22.07
C MET A 1 0.60 34.22 -21.58
N ALA A 2 0.81 33.68 -20.37
CA ALA A 2 2.13 33.43 -19.81
C ALA A 2 1.99 32.45 -18.63
N THR A 3 1.88 31.16 -18.91
CA THR A 3 1.84 30.10 -17.88
C THR A 3 2.66 28.89 -18.34
N SER A 4 3.89 29.14 -18.84
CA SER A 4 4.79 28.08 -19.32
C SER A 4 6.23 28.27 -18.80
N SER A 5 6.40 28.56 -17.51
CA SER A 5 7.75 28.70 -16.92
C SER A 5 7.99 27.98 -15.59
N LYS A 6 7.01 27.23 -15.05
CA LYS A 6 7.16 26.60 -13.72
C LYS A 6 7.43 25.09 -13.71
N ILE A 7 7.48 24.44 -14.88
CA ILE A 7 7.78 23.00 -14.96
C ILE A 7 9.31 22.75 -15.00
N SER A 8 10.12 23.75 -15.37
CA SER A 8 11.58 23.59 -15.52
C SER A 8 12.37 23.48 -14.22
N ASP A 9 11.80 23.85 -13.08
CA ASP A 9 12.59 23.96 -11.84
C ASP A 9 12.76 22.63 -11.11
N HIS A 10 11.96 21.59 -11.44
CA HIS A 10 12.02 20.28 -10.77
C HIS A 10 11.89 19.07 -11.73
N PRO A 11 12.72 18.97 -12.79
CA PRO A 11 12.61 17.90 -13.79
C PRO A 11 12.81 16.51 -13.17
N TYR A 12 13.68 16.40 -12.17
CA TYR A 12 13.95 15.14 -11.47
C TYR A 12 12.73 14.60 -10.72
N GLN A 13 11.94 15.45 -10.05
CA GLN A 13 10.75 15.00 -9.34
C GLN A 13 9.64 14.54 -10.29
N VAL A 14 9.48 15.22 -11.42
CA VAL A 14 8.49 14.84 -12.44
C VAL A 14 8.89 13.52 -13.11
N MET A 15 10.17 13.34 -13.44
CA MET A 15 10.67 12.08 -14.00
C MET A 15 10.53 10.92 -13.02
N ILE A 16 10.88 11.11 -11.74
CA ILE A 16 10.71 10.09 -10.71
C ILE A 16 9.24 9.73 -10.57
N GLY A 17 8.35 10.73 -10.39
CA GLY A 17 6.91 10.49 -10.25
C GLY A 17 6.29 9.81 -11.47
N ALA A 18 6.68 10.20 -12.68
CA ALA A 18 6.24 9.55 -13.91
C ALA A 18 6.74 8.10 -14.00
N GLY A 19 8.00 7.85 -13.65
CA GLY A 19 8.57 6.51 -13.56
C GLY A 19 7.82 5.63 -12.54
N THR A 20 7.49 6.19 -11.37
CA THR A 20 6.71 5.49 -10.34
C THR A 20 5.28 5.22 -10.80
N CYS A 21 4.65 6.15 -11.55
CA CYS A 21 3.35 5.93 -12.17
C CYS A 21 3.37 4.77 -13.18
N VAL A 22 4.36 4.75 -14.07
CA VAL A 22 4.49 3.70 -15.10
C VAL A 22 4.74 2.35 -14.45
N LEU A 23 5.62 2.30 -13.43
CA LEU A 23 5.86 1.09 -12.66
C LEU A 23 4.59 0.62 -11.96
N GLY A 24 3.86 1.53 -11.31
CA GLY A 24 2.59 1.21 -10.66
C GLY A 24 1.53 0.70 -11.63
N ALA A 25 1.41 1.33 -12.81
CA ALA A 25 0.48 0.89 -13.86
C ALA A 25 0.82 -0.52 -14.37
N LEU A 26 2.10 -0.81 -14.56
CA LEU A 26 2.56 -2.16 -14.90
C LEU A 26 2.25 -3.16 -13.80
N LEU A 27 2.52 -2.81 -12.54
CA LEU A 27 2.24 -3.67 -11.40
C LEU A 27 0.74 -3.93 -11.26
N THR A 28 -0.14 -2.95 -11.53
CA THR A 28 -1.60 -3.16 -11.47
C THR A 28 -2.14 -4.21 -12.43
N VAL A 29 -1.42 -4.49 -13.52
CA VAL A 29 -1.80 -5.55 -14.46
C VAL A 29 -1.67 -6.93 -13.82
N PHE A 30 -0.70 -7.09 -12.92
CA PHE A 30 -0.38 -8.37 -12.29
C PHE A 30 -0.89 -8.48 -10.85
N ASP A 31 -1.01 -7.34 -10.16
CA ASP A 31 -1.34 -7.29 -8.73
C ASP A 31 -2.01 -5.94 -8.37
N PRO A 32 -3.17 -5.95 -7.67
CA PRO A 32 -3.87 -4.73 -7.25
C PRO A 32 -3.02 -3.80 -6.37
N SER A 33 -1.97 -4.29 -5.71
CA SER A 33 -1.00 -3.48 -4.95
C SER A 33 -0.28 -2.43 -5.82
N GLY A 34 -0.19 -2.63 -7.14
CA GLY A 34 0.31 -1.64 -8.08
C GLY A 34 -0.45 -0.31 -8.01
N LEU A 35 -1.70 -0.30 -7.54
CA LEU A 35 -2.50 0.92 -7.38
C LEU A 35 -1.87 1.88 -6.37
N ALA A 36 -1.25 1.34 -5.32
CA ALA A 36 -0.57 2.15 -4.31
C ALA A 36 0.68 2.82 -4.88
N VAL A 37 1.45 2.10 -5.69
CA VAL A 37 2.64 2.61 -6.39
C VAL A 37 2.24 3.66 -7.42
N LEU A 38 1.17 3.39 -8.19
CA LEU A 38 0.64 4.32 -9.18
C LEU A 38 0.16 5.60 -8.52
N ALA A 39 -0.58 5.49 -7.42
CA ALA A 39 -1.10 6.63 -6.69
C ALA A 39 0.01 7.41 -5.97
N ALA A 40 1.05 6.75 -5.48
CA ALA A 40 2.27 7.41 -4.97
C ALA A 40 2.98 8.21 -6.06
N GLY A 41 3.15 7.63 -7.26
CA GLY A 41 3.69 8.33 -8.43
C GLY A 41 2.85 9.53 -8.83
N ALA A 42 1.52 9.37 -8.88
CA ALA A 42 0.60 10.44 -9.23
C ALA A 42 0.67 11.58 -8.21
N THR A 43 0.79 11.25 -6.93
CA THR A 43 0.98 12.22 -5.85
C THR A 43 2.28 12.99 -6.01
N LEU A 44 3.39 12.34 -6.34
CA LEU A 44 4.67 12.99 -6.58
C LEU A 44 4.61 13.96 -7.76
N VAL A 45 3.99 13.56 -8.87
CA VAL A 45 3.79 14.45 -10.03
C VAL A 45 2.96 15.68 -9.65
N TRP A 46 1.93 15.48 -8.82
CA TRP A 46 1.01 16.54 -8.42
C TRP A 46 1.47 17.34 -7.19
N TRP A 47 2.51 16.89 -6.48
CA TRP A 47 3.01 17.53 -5.27
C TRP A 47 3.36 19.00 -5.50
N HIS A 48 4.01 19.30 -6.63
CA HIS A 48 4.38 20.67 -7.00
C HIS A 48 3.16 21.59 -7.18
N ARG A 49 2.02 21.06 -7.64
CA ARG A 49 0.78 21.82 -7.84
C ARG A 49 -0.01 21.98 -6.55
N LEU A 50 -0.08 20.93 -5.75
CA LEU A 50 -0.97 20.87 -4.60
C LEU A 50 -0.39 21.58 -3.37
N ARG A 51 0.95 21.67 -3.29
CA ARG A 51 1.71 22.24 -2.15
C ARG A 51 1.12 21.83 -0.79
N PRO A 52 0.89 20.53 -0.52
CA PRO A 52 0.39 20.11 0.77
C PRO A 52 1.45 20.37 1.86
N SER A 53 0.99 20.58 3.10
CA SER A 53 1.90 20.59 4.25
C SER A 53 2.60 19.24 4.34
N ALA A 54 3.93 19.23 4.29
CA ALA A 54 4.73 18.01 4.41
C ALA A 54 4.44 17.29 5.73
N GLY A 55 4.25 18.03 6.83
CA GLY A 55 3.88 17.46 8.12
C GLY A 55 2.53 16.77 8.10
N PHE A 56 1.54 17.35 7.42
CA PHE A 56 0.20 16.75 7.30
C PHE A 56 0.24 15.44 6.49
N ALA A 57 0.95 15.45 5.36
CA ALA A 57 1.15 14.26 4.54
C ALA A 57 1.91 13.15 5.29
N ALA A 58 2.94 13.51 6.06
CA ALA A 58 3.70 12.56 6.87
C ALA A 58 2.85 11.91 7.98
N VAL A 59 2.01 12.69 8.67
CA VAL A 59 1.06 12.15 9.66
C VAL A 59 0.10 11.17 8.99
N GLY A 60 -0.42 11.51 7.81
CA GLY A 60 -1.24 10.61 7.02
C GLY A 60 -0.53 9.31 6.66
N ALA A 61 0.73 9.39 6.26
CA ALA A 61 1.52 8.21 5.92
C ALA A 61 1.75 7.30 7.13
N VAL A 62 2.16 7.85 8.27
CA VAL A 62 2.38 7.06 9.49
C VAL A 62 1.08 6.44 9.98
N ALA A 63 -0.01 7.21 10.02
CA ALA A 63 -1.32 6.71 10.42
C ALA A 63 -1.83 5.61 9.49
N GLY A 64 -1.65 5.79 8.17
CA GLY A 64 -2.00 4.80 7.16
C GLY A 64 -1.21 3.51 7.34
N ALA A 65 0.12 3.60 7.42
CA ALA A 65 1.00 2.46 7.62
C ALA A 65 0.62 1.64 8.86
N VAL A 66 0.43 2.30 10.01
CA VAL A 66 0.07 1.62 11.26
C VAL A 66 -1.33 1.02 11.19
N ALA A 67 -2.34 1.81 10.83
CA ALA A 67 -3.72 1.36 10.81
C ALA A 67 -3.97 0.28 9.75
N GLY A 68 -3.33 0.42 8.60
CA GLY A 68 -3.40 -0.52 7.50
C GLY A 68 -2.75 -1.86 7.83
N THR A 69 -1.47 -1.85 8.24
CA THR A 69 -0.76 -3.09 8.59
C THR A 69 -1.38 -3.81 9.80
N LEU A 70 -1.92 -3.08 10.77
CA LEU A 70 -2.69 -3.71 11.86
C LEU A 70 -4.07 -4.19 11.40
N GLY A 71 -4.73 -3.45 10.50
CA GLY A 71 -6.01 -3.84 9.92
C GLY A 71 -5.92 -5.11 9.08
N THR A 72 -4.82 -5.30 8.35
CA THR A 72 -4.61 -6.48 7.51
C THR A 72 -4.39 -7.77 8.29
N LEU A 73 -4.01 -7.68 9.57
CA LEU A 73 -3.97 -8.84 10.48
C LEU A 73 -5.35 -9.46 10.75
N ALA A 74 -6.44 -8.72 10.49
CA ALA A 74 -7.79 -9.23 10.58
C ALA A 74 -8.20 -10.06 9.34
N VAL A 75 -7.49 -9.89 8.22
CA VAL A 75 -7.68 -10.70 7.02
C VAL A 75 -6.98 -12.03 7.23
N ARG A 76 -7.76 -13.11 7.09
CA ARG A 76 -7.29 -14.48 7.19
C ARG A 76 -7.65 -15.20 5.91
N THR A 77 -6.63 -15.77 5.28
CA THR A 77 -6.81 -16.64 4.12
C THR A 77 -6.32 -18.03 4.49
N GLU A 78 -7.19 -19.03 4.30
CA GLU A 78 -6.88 -20.43 4.55
C GLU A 78 -6.93 -21.18 3.22
N GLU A 79 -5.86 -21.89 2.91
CA GLU A 79 -5.76 -22.68 1.70
C GLU A 79 -5.42 -24.13 2.06
N LEU A 80 -6.28 -25.03 1.60
CA LEU A 80 -6.02 -26.46 1.55
C LEU A 80 -5.53 -26.77 0.14
N CYS A 81 -4.25 -27.12 -0.01
CA CYS A 81 -3.70 -27.59 -1.29
C CYS A 81 -3.35 -29.06 -1.22
N CYS A 82 -3.38 -29.68 -2.40
CA CYS A 82 -2.66 -30.91 -2.66
C CYS A 82 -3.31 -32.05 -1.85
N MET A 83 -2.63 -33.20 -1.68
CA MET A 83 -3.28 -34.32 -0.98
C MET A 83 -3.59 -33.95 0.49
N PHE A 84 -2.74 -33.16 1.17
CA PHE A 84 -2.89 -32.83 2.60
C PHE A 84 -2.06 -31.61 3.08
N GLY A 85 -1.90 -30.57 2.26
CA GLY A 85 -1.22 -29.33 2.65
C GLY A 85 -2.20 -28.31 3.24
N TRP A 86 -1.87 -27.76 4.40
CA TRP A 86 -2.60 -26.65 5.02
C TRP A 86 -1.71 -25.40 5.08
N ASN A 87 -2.19 -24.28 4.53
CA ASN A 87 -1.56 -22.98 4.66
C ASN A 87 -2.55 -21.94 5.19
N GLU A 88 -2.08 -21.07 6.07
CA GLU A 88 -2.83 -19.94 6.58
C GLU A 88 -1.97 -18.68 6.48
N HIS A 89 -2.57 -17.61 5.97
CA HIS A 89 -1.93 -16.32 5.75
C HIS A 89 -2.68 -15.21 6.48
N ARG A 90 -1.92 -14.21 6.97
CA ARG A 90 -2.42 -12.91 7.38
C ARG A 90 -1.68 -11.81 6.65
N GLY A 91 -2.39 -10.73 6.40
CA GLY A 91 -1.91 -9.65 5.55
C GLY A 91 -2.59 -9.66 4.19
N TRP A 92 -2.88 -8.46 3.71
CA TRP A 92 -3.35 -8.20 2.35
C TRP A 92 -2.77 -6.86 1.92
N PRO A 93 -2.22 -6.71 0.71
CA PRO A 93 -2.16 -7.68 -0.40
C PRO A 93 -0.99 -8.67 -0.27
N TYR A 94 -0.11 -8.46 0.72
CA TYR A 94 1.08 -9.29 0.92
C TYR A 94 0.92 -10.13 2.18
N ALA A 95 1.00 -11.45 2.04
CA ALA A 95 0.89 -12.43 3.13
C ALA A 95 2.17 -12.48 3.96
N TRP A 96 2.48 -11.40 4.68
CA TRP A 96 3.74 -11.25 5.42
C TRP A 96 3.82 -12.07 6.69
N LEU A 97 2.69 -12.59 7.18
CA LEU A 97 2.64 -13.56 8.26
C LEU A 97 1.96 -14.82 7.72
N SER A 98 2.65 -15.95 7.74
CA SER A 98 2.11 -17.20 7.24
C SER A 98 2.42 -18.36 8.17
N ARG A 99 1.64 -19.43 8.08
CA ARG A 99 1.96 -20.70 8.72
C ARG A 99 1.43 -21.83 7.86
N GLY A 100 2.13 -22.96 7.89
CA GLY A 100 1.73 -24.10 7.11
C GLY A 100 2.28 -25.41 7.66
N GLY A 101 1.70 -26.49 7.17
CA GLY A 101 2.06 -27.86 7.54
C GLY A 101 1.45 -28.85 6.56
N GLY A 102 2.14 -29.98 6.38
CA GLY A 102 1.64 -31.12 5.60
C GLY A 102 1.58 -32.36 6.48
N ALA A 103 0.54 -33.17 6.32
CA ALA A 103 0.39 -34.44 7.04
C ALA A 103 -0.32 -35.47 6.15
N ASP A 104 -0.78 -36.60 6.70
CA ASP A 104 -1.59 -37.59 5.96
C ASP A 104 -3.11 -37.36 6.11
N SER A 105 -3.51 -36.31 6.83
CA SER A 105 -4.90 -35.86 6.95
C SER A 105 -4.99 -34.33 7.08
N PRO A 106 -6.10 -33.71 6.67
CA PRO A 106 -6.29 -32.26 6.80
C PRO A 106 -6.21 -31.77 8.26
N GLU A 107 -6.75 -32.53 9.20
CA GLU A 107 -6.73 -32.20 10.63
C GLU A 107 -5.32 -32.24 11.20
N ALA A 108 -4.55 -33.28 10.85
CA ALA A 108 -3.16 -33.40 11.28
C ALA A 108 -2.28 -32.30 10.67
N ALA A 109 -2.52 -31.95 9.40
CA ALA A 109 -1.80 -30.88 8.71
C ALA A 109 -2.05 -29.52 9.38
N ARG A 110 -3.30 -29.24 9.76
CA ARG A 110 -3.66 -28.04 10.52
C ARG A 110 -3.03 -28.02 11.91
N GLN A 111 -3.03 -29.14 12.64
CA GLN A 111 -2.39 -29.22 13.95
C GLN A 111 -0.89 -28.98 13.87
N MET A 112 -0.23 -29.57 12.87
CA MET A 112 1.19 -29.30 12.59
C MET A 112 1.45 -27.83 12.26
N ALA A 113 0.61 -27.21 11.42
CA ALA A 113 0.71 -25.79 11.08
C ALA A 113 0.51 -24.87 12.30
N ILE A 114 -0.34 -25.26 13.25
CA ILE A 114 -0.51 -24.50 14.51
C ILE A 114 0.71 -24.69 15.41
N ALA A 115 1.25 -25.90 15.48
CA ALA A 115 2.41 -26.23 16.30
C ALA A 115 3.72 -25.60 15.80
N SER A 116 3.88 -25.44 14.48
CA SER A 116 5.04 -24.80 13.86
C SER A 116 5.10 -23.28 14.09
N GLY A 117 3.97 -22.67 14.45
CA GLY A 117 3.89 -21.23 14.71
C GLY A 117 3.79 -20.39 13.44
N TRP A 118 3.96 -19.07 13.59
CA TRP A 118 3.93 -18.13 12.48
C TRP A 118 5.34 -17.87 11.95
N ASP A 119 5.48 -17.93 10.63
CA ASP A 119 6.62 -17.45 9.89
C ASP A 119 6.41 -15.98 9.48
N PHE A 120 7.48 -15.20 9.55
CA PHE A 120 7.48 -13.77 9.26
C PHE A 120 8.35 -13.45 8.06
N SER A 121 7.73 -12.92 7.02
CA SER A 121 8.41 -12.49 5.81
C SER A 121 8.63 -10.98 5.80
N PHE A 122 9.89 -10.56 6.03
CA PHE A 122 10.25 -9.15 6.16
C PHE A 122 9.97 -8.30 4.92
N LEU A 123 10.27 -8.81 3.72
CA LEU A 123 10.06 -8.06 2.48
C LEU A 123 8.56 -7.79 2.22
N PRO A 124 7.67 -8.79 2.24
CA PRO A 124 6.21 -8.58 2.24
C PRO A 124 5.72 -7.60 3.32
N PHE A 125 6.28 -7.65 4.53
CA PHE A 125 5.91 -6.74 5.61
C PHE A 125 6.26 -5.28 5.26
N VAL A 126 7.48 -5.02 4.78
CA VAL A 126 7.89 -3.68 4.36
C VAL A 126 7.02 -3.18 3.20
N LEU A 127 6.67 -4.03 2.25
CA LEU A 127 5.79 -3.67 1.14
C LEU A 127 4.37 -3.35 1.61
N ASP A 128 3.82 -4.12 2.55
CA ASP A 128 2.51 -3.83 3.17
C ASP A 128 2.51 -2.47 3.87
N VAL A 129 3.53 -2.20 4.70
CA VAL A 129 3.72 -0.91 5.38
C VAL A 129 3.80 0.25 4.39
N LEU A 130 4.56 0.08 3.30
CA LEU A 130 4.69 1.11 2.26
C LEU A 130 3.37 1.35 1.53
N VAL A 131 2.64 0.29 1.16
CA VAL A 131 1.33 0.40 0.50
C VAL A 131 0.37 1.20 1.36
N TRP A 132 0.23 0.83 2.63
CA TRP A 132 -0.68 1.50 3.55
C TRP A 132 -0.22 2.91 3.92
N GLY A 133 1.08 3.15 4.01
CA GLY A 133 1.64 4.48 4.19
C GLY A 133 1.35 5.41 3.01
N CYS A 134 1.56 4.92 1.79
CA CYS A 134 1.19 5.67 0.58
C CYS A 134 -0.32 5.97 0.55
N LEU A 135 -1.16 4.99 0.88
CA LEU A 135 -2.61 5.17 0.93
C LEU A 135 -3.05 6.21 1.97
N GLY A 136 -2.48 6.17 3.19
CA GLY A 136 -2.79 7.15 4.23
C GLY A 136 -2.35 8.57 3.86
N MET A 137 -1.19 8.71 3.21
CA MET A 137 -0.73 10.00 2.66
C MET A 137 -1.71 10.54 1.62
N LEU A 138 -2.11 9.69 0.67
CA LEU A 138 -3.07 10.01 -0.40
C LEU A 138 -4.41 10.48 0.15
N LEU A 139 -4.99 9.74 1.09
CA LEU A 139 -6.25 10.09 1.73
C LEU A 139 -6.16 11.45 2.42
N THR A 140 -5.05 11.69 3.11
CA THR A 140 -4.82 12.92 3.86
C THR A 140 -4.70 14.12 2.93
N ILE A 141 -3.95 13.98 1.83
CA ILE A 141 -3.87 15.01 0.78
C ILE A 141 -5.26 15.24 0.15
N GLY A 142 -6.01 14.19 -0.16
CA GLY A 142 -7.35 14.25 -0.70
C GLY A 142 -8.32 15.04 0.20
N ILE A 143 -8.33 14.73 1.50
CA ILE A 143 -9.12 15.44 2.52
C ILE A 143 -8.71 16.92 2.59
N GLY A 144 -7.41 17.20 2.56
CA GLY A 144 -6.90 18.58 2.55
C GLY A 144 -7.35 19.37 1.31
N LEU A 145 -7.48 18.71 0.15
CA LEU A 145 -7.95 19.33 -1.09
C LEU A 145 -9.46 19.56 -1.09
N THR A 146 -10.25 18.56 -0.70
CA THR A 146 -11.71 18.68 -0.62
C THR A 146 -12.11 19.77 0.38
N GLY A 147 -11.45 19.82 1.54
CA GLY A 147 -11.65 20.87 2.53
C GLY A 147 -11.26 22.28 2.06
N ARG A 148 -10.32 22.41 1.10
CA ARG A 148 -10.02 23.69 0.45
C ARG A 148 -11.06 24.06 -0.61
N ALA A 149 -11.45 23.10 -1.44
CA ALA A 149 -12.44 23.31 -2.49
C ALA A 149 -13.81 23.73 -1.94
N TRP A 150 -14.25 23.13 -0.84
CA TRP A 150 -15.50 23.50 -0.15
C TRP A 150 -15.47 24.93 0.40
N ARG A 151 -14.36 25.36 1.01
CA ARG A 151 -14.23 26.72 1.54
C ARG A 151 -14.17 27.79 0.45
N GLY A 152 -13.70 27.44 -0.76
CA GLY A 152 -13.64 28.36 -1.89
C GLY A 152 -14.99 28.62 -2.58
N ARG A 153 -15.98 27.72 -2.45
CA ARG A 153 -17.33 27.88 -3.06
C ARG A 153 -18.30 28.73 -2.24
N GLY A 154 -17.94 29.08 -1.01
CA GLY A 154 -18.76 29.92 -0.12
C GLY A 154 -18.47 31.42 -0.22
N ARG A 155 -17.71 31.84 -1.24
CA ARG A 155 -17.45 33.24 -1.62
C ARG A 155 -17.92 33.46 -3.04
#